data_AF-A0A4Y2KEH6-F1
#
_entry.id   AF-A0A4Y2KEH6-F1
#
_cell.length_a   1.000
_cell.length_b   1.000
_cell.length_c   1.000
_cell.angle_alpha   90.00
_cell.angle_beta   90.00
_cell.angle_gamma   90.00
#
_symmetry.space_group_name_H-M   'P 1'
#
loop_
_entity.id
_entity.type
_entity.pdbx_description
1 polymer ?
#
loop_
_entity_poly.entity_id
_entity_poly.type
_entity_poly.pdbx_seq_one_letter_code
_entity_poly.pdbx_strand_id
1 'polypeptide(L)'
;MQLLDLKIKDLSSVNLPLHKNKLEELEVQKCMHIAQHKWTALKEIPRVEALIFGVWNSLPECYSEVKKLVYGVLTIFGSTNSCEQAFSCMNIIKNKVRSRITNKNLESCLKLKTTSYKPDLIKLSKDMQSQCSH
;
A
#
# COMPACT_ATOMS: atom_id res chain seq x y z
N MET A 1 13.70 31.85 16.46
CA MET A 1 12.45 31.65 15.69
C MET A 1 12.64 31.95 14.19
N GLN A 2 13.31 33.05 13.82
CA GLN A 2 13.44 33.50 12.42
C GLN A 2 14.16 32.55 11.43
N LEU A 3 15.14 31.76 11.87
CA LEU A 3 15.89 30.86 10.98
C LEU A 3 15.08 29.63 10.54
N LEU A 4 14.18 29.13 11.40
CA LEU A 4 13.29 28.01 11.09
C LEU A 4 12.20 28.44 10.10
N ASP A 5 11.62 29.62 10.30
CA ASP A 5 10.60 30.17 9.40
C ASP A 5 11.15 30.42 7.98
N LEU A 6 12.39 30.91 7.86
CA LEU A 6 13.05 31.09 6.56
C LEU A 6 13.27 29.76 5.84
N LYS A 7 13.74 28.72 6.55
CA LYS A 7 13.98 27.38 6.00
C LYS A 7 12.70 26.62 5.63
N ILE A 8 11.60 26.86 6.35
CA ILE A 8 10.29 26.28 6.02
C ILE A 8 9.72 26.95 4.77
N LYS A 9 9.93 28.27 4.62
CA LYS A 9 9.51 29.02 3.44
C LYS A 9 10.25 28.59 2.17
N ASP A 10 11.56 28.35 2.26
CA ASP A 10 12.37 27.83 1.13
C ASP A 10 12.01 26.38 0.76
N LEU A 11 11.61 25.57 1.74
CA LEU A 11 11.11 24.20 1.50
C LEU A 11 9.79 24.21 0.72
N SER A 12 8.92 25.16 1.03
CA SER A 12 7.61 25.32 0.39
C SER A 12 7.70 25.83 -1.04
N SER A 13 8.72 26.62 -1.37
CA SER A 13 8.83 27.33 -2.66
C SER A 13 9.46 26.50 -3.77
N VAL A 14 10.41 25.61 -3.47
CA VAL A 14 11.21 24.93 -4.51
C VAL A 14 10.73 23.52 -4.85
N ASN A 15 10.25 22.72 -3.87
CA ASN A 15 10.04 21.28 -4.08
C ASN A 15 8.58 20.84 -3.97
N LEU A 16 7.79 21.45 -3.08
CA LEU A 16 6.40 21.04 -2.84
C LEU A 16 5.51 21.07 -4.11
N PRO A 17 5.59 22.10 -4.99
CA PRO A 17 4.75 22.17 -6.19
C PRO A 17 5.09 21.09 -7.23
N LEU A 18 6.39 20.80 -7.44
CA LEU A 18 6.83 19.76 -8.37
C LEU A 18 6.38 18.36 -7.93
N HIS A 19 6.42 18.10 -6.61
CA HIS A 19 5.98 16.83 -6.05
C HIS A 19 4.46 16.66 -6.04
N LYS A 20 3.71 17.76 -5.92
CA LYS A 20 2.25 17.78 -6.08
C LYS A 20 1.85 17.33 -7.49
N ASN A 21 2.48 17.88 -8.53
CA ASN A 21 2.20 17.52 -9.92
C ASN A 21 2.49 16.04 -10.19
N LYS A 22 3.59 15.49 -9.65
CA LYS A 22 3.91 14.06 -9.76
C LYS A 22 2.86 13.16 -9.10
N LEU A 23 2.32 13.58 -7.95
CA LEU A 23 1.26 12.83 -7.27
C LEU A 23 -0.04 12.84 -8.08
N GLU A 24 -0.39 13.99 -8.64
CA GLU A 24 -1.58 14.16 -9.48
C GLU A 24 -1.48 13.35 -10.78
N GLU A 25 -0.32 13.37 -11.45
CA GLU A 25 -0.05 12.57 -12.64
C GLU A 25 -0.17 11.06 -12.36
N LEU A 26 0.32 10.60 -11.21
CA LEU A 26 0.18 9.21 -10.78
C LEU A 26 -1.26 8.79 -10.54
N GLU A 27 -2.09 9.68 -9.98
CA GLU A 27 -3.51 9.39 -9.77
C GLU A 27 -4.25 9.31 -11.11
N VAL A 28 -3.93 10.20 -12.05
CA VAL A 28 -4.44 10.14 -13.43
C VAL A 28 -4.02 8.82 -14.10
N GLN A 29 -2.76 8.43 -13.96
CA GLN A 29 -2.27 7.16 -14.50
C GLN A 29 -3.04 5.97 -13.90
N LYS A 30 -3.24 5.91 -12.58
CA LYS A 30 -4.04 4.83 -11.96
C LYS A 30 -5.45 4.76 -12.55
N CYS A 31 -6.14 5.90 -12.64
CA CYS A 31 -7.48 5.98 -13.22
C CYS A 31 -7.51 5.46 -14.66
N MET A 32 -6.52 5.84 -15.49
CA MET A 32 -6.41 5.34 -16.87
C MET A 32 -6.20 3.82 -16.93
N HIS A 33 -5.34 3.27 -16.08
CA HIS A 33 -5.08 1.82 -16.05
C HIS A 33 -6.30 1.02 -15.58
N ILE A 34 -7.07 1.56 -14.63
CA ILE A 34 -8.34 0.97 -14.18
C ILE A 34 -9.35 0.98 -15.33
N ALA A 35 -9.52 2.13 -16.01
CA ALA A 35 -10.43 2.26 -17.15
C ALA A 35 -10.05 1.31 -18.32
N GLN A 36 -8.76 1.03 -18.49
CA GLN A 36 -8.25 0.11 -19.51
C GLN A 36 -8.14 -1.35 -19.03
N HIS A 37 -8.59 -1.69 -17.82
CA HIS A 37 -8.47 -3.02 -17.21
C HIS A 37 -7.03 -3.58 -17.18
N LYS A 38 -6.01 -2.71 -17.15
CA LYS A 38 -4.60 -3.09 -17.14
C LYS A 38 -4.10 -3.38 -15.71
N TRP A 39 -4.60 -4.46 -15.11
CA TRP A 39 -4.30 -4.84 -13.73
C TRP A 39 -2.83 -5.17 -13.45
N THR A 40 -2.08 -5.63 -14.46
CA THR A 40 -0.64 -5.91 -14.34
C THR A 40 0.16 -4.62 -14.24
N ALA A 41 -0.11 -3.65 -15.11
CA ALA A 41 0.55 -2.35 -15.08
C ALA A 41 0.20 -1.56 -13.81
N LEU A 42 -1.04 -1.68 -13.30
CA LEU A 42 -1.45 -1.06 -12.03
C LEU A 42 -0.59 -1.54 -10.83
N LYS A 43 -0.08 -2.78 -10.86
CA LYS A 43 0.78 -3.33 -9.79
C LYS A 43 2.21 -2.77 -9.82
N GLU A 44 2.66 -2.31 -10.98
CA GLU A 44 3.99 -1.70 -11.18
C GLU A 44 4.00 -0.21 -10.81
N ILE A 45 2.83 0.40 -10.63
CA ILE A 45 2.73 1.80 -10.22
C ILE A 45 3.28 1.96 -8.79
N PRO A 46 4.24 2.89 -8.57
CA PRO A 46 4.76 3.19 -7.25
C PRO A 46 3.64 3.52 -6.27
N ARG A 47 3.72 2.95 -5.06
CA ARG A 47 2.79 3.34 -4.00
C ARG A 47 3.03 4.79 -3.60
N VAL A 48 1.96 5.47 -3.19
CA VAL A 48 2.01 6.89 -2.79
C VAL A 48 3.00 7.10 -1.65
N GLU A 49 3.10 6.14 -0.73
CA GLU A 49 4.04 6.15 0.37
C GLU A 49 5.49 6.18 -0.13
N ALA A 50 5.84 5.40 -1.15
CA ALA A 50 7.20 5.35 -1.70
C ALA A 50 7.65 6.70 -2.28
N LEU A 51 6.71 7.41 -2.92
CA LEU A 51 6.96 8.75 -3.44
C LEU A 51 7.16 9.75 -2.31
N ILE A 52 6.27 9.74 -1.32
CA ILE A 52 6.38 10.59 -0.12
C ILE A 52 7.73 10.35 0.57
N PHE A 53 8.11 9.10 0.82
CA PHE A 53 9.41 8.75 1.37
C PHE A 53 10.57 9.30 0.53
N GLY A 54 10.50 9.17 -0.80
CA GLY A 54 11.49 9.72 -1.72
C GLY A 54 11.66 11.24 -1.59
N VAL A 55 10.54 11.98 -1.49
CA VAL A 55 10.55 13.43 -1.28
C VAL A 55 11.26 13.78 0.03
N TRP A 56 10.82 13.20 1.14
CA TRP A 56 11.40 13.48 2.45
C TRP A 56 12.87 13.06 2.56
N ASN A 57 13.25 11.97 1.89
CA ASN A 57 14.64 11.51 1.84
C ASN A 57 15.55 12.49 1.09
N SER A 58 15.05 13.11 0.01
CA SER A 58 15.82 14.10 -0.78
C SER A 58 16.12 15.41 -0.03
N LEU A 59 15.43 15.69 1.07
CA LEU A 59 15.67 16.91 1.85
C LEU A 59 17.02 16.88 2.57
N PRO A 60 17.64 18.05 2.85
CA PRO A 60 18.88 18.11 3.61
C PRO A 60 18.77 17.50 5.01
N GLU A 61 19.90 17.07 5.56
CA GLU A 61 19.97 16.43 6.89
C GLU A 61 19.58 17.37 8.04
N CYS A 62 19.68 18.69 7.85
CA CYS A 62 19.21 19.68 8.81
C CYS A 62 17.69 19.64 9.10
N TYR A 63 16.92 18.82 8.37
CA TYR A 63 15.50 18.53 8.62
C TYR A 63 15.27 17.17 9.28
N SER A 64 16.30 16.51 9.81
CA SER A 64 16.24 15.14 10.35
C SER A 64 15.12 14.92 11.38
N GLU A 65 14.92 15.86 12.30
CA GLU A 65 13.86 15.77 13.33
C GLU A 65 12.46 15.88 12.71
N VAL A 66 12.29 16.72 11.69
CA VAL A 66 11.02 16.83 10.95
C VAL A 66 10.75 15.56 10.15
N LYS A 67 11.78 14.99 9.51
CA LYS A 67 11.66 13.70 8.81
C LYS A 67 11.21 12.59 9.74
N LYS A 68 11.80 12.47 10.94
CA LYS A 68 11.40 11.48 11.96
C LYS A 68 9.93 11.62 12.33
N LEU A 69 9.45 12.84 12.57
CA LEU A 69 8.06 13.09 12.91
C LEU A 69 7.13 12.66 11.75
N VAL A 70 7.45 13.07 10.52
CA VAL A 70 6.66 12.71 9.34
C VAL A 70 6.63 11.20 9.14
N TYR A 71 7.76 10.51 9.29
CA TYR A 71 7.81 9.05 9.19
C TYR A 71 7.01 8.36 10.30
N GLY A 72 7.02 8.89 11.52
CA GLY A 72 6.15 8.41 12.60
C GLY A 72 4.68 8.53 12.24
N VAL A 73 4.26 9.71 11.77
CA VAL A 73 2.87 9.97 11.33
C VAL A 73 2.47 9.05 10.17
N LEU A 74 3.32 8.93 9.14
CA LEU A 74 3.07 8.04 7.99
C LEU A 74 2.97 6.57 8.40
N THR A 75 3.77 6.14 9.38
CA THR A 75 3.71 4.77 9.91
C THR A 75 2.38 4.49 10.58
N ILE A 76 1.88 5.44 11.39
CA ILE A 76 0.55 5.32 12.02
C ILE A 76 -0.52 5.19 10.94
N PHE A 77 -0.59 6.12 9.98
CA PHE A 77 -1.57 6.06 8.90
C PHE A 77 -1.47 4.78 8.05
N GLY A 78 -0.26 4.37 7.68
CA GLY A 78 -0.04 3.15 6.91
C GLY A 78 -0.49 1.90 7.66
N SER A 79 -0.25 1.84 8.98
CA SER A 79 -0.71 0.74 9.83
C SER A 79 -2.23 0.72 9.96
N THR A 80 -2.88 1.87 10.15
CA THR A 80 -4.34 1.98 10.23
C THR A 80 -5.00 1.49 8.95
N ASN A 81 -4.56 1.98 7.79
CA ASN A 81 -5.09 1.55 6.49
C ASN A 81 -4.88 0.03 6.26
N SER A 82 -3.72 -0.50 6.64
CA SER A 82 -3.45 -1.94 6.53
C SER A 82 -4.38 -2.78 7.42
N CYS A 83 -4.62 -2.32 8.65
CA CYS A 83 -5.56 -2.95 9.58
C CYS A 83 -6.99 -2.91 9.04
N GLU A 84 -7.46 -1.75 8.56
CA GLU A 84 -8.78 -1.60 7.94
C GLU A 84 -8.95 -2.52 6.74
N GLN A 85 -7.94 -2.60 5.87
CA GLN A 85 -7.93 -3.51 4.73
C GLN A 85 -8.00 -4.98 5.19
N ALA A 86 -7.25 -5.35 6.23
CA ALA A 86 -7.29 -6.70 6.80
C ALA A 86 -8.65 -7.04 7.39
N PHE A 87 -9.30 -6.13 8.12
CA PHE A 87 -10.66 -6.32 8.65
C PHE A 87 -11.70 -6.43 7.54
N SER A 88 -11.61 -5.58 6.51
CA SER A 88 -12.48 -5.67 5.32
C SER A 88 -12.32 -7.02 4.63
N CYS A 89 -11.07 -7.47 4.40
CA CYS A 89 -10.79 -8.80 3.87
C CYS A 89 -11.35 -9.91 4.76
N MET A 90 -11.23 -9.78 6.08
CA MET A 90 -11.76 -10.74 7.05
C MET A 90 -13.28 -10.84 6.93
N ASN A 91 -14.00 -9.73 6.81
CA ASN A 91 -15.46 -9.70 6.62
C ASN A 91 -15.88 -10.36 5.30
N ILE A 92 -15.12 -10.16 4.22
CA ILE A 92 -15.36 -10.82 2.93
C ILE A 92 -15.10 -12.33 3.05
N ILE A 93 -14.03 -12.74 3.73
CA ILE A 93 -13.65 -14.14 3.89
C ILE A 93 -14.65 -14.87 4.80
N LYS A 94 -15.10 -14.24 5.89
CA LYS A 94 -16.08 -14.73 6.87
C LYS A 94 -17.51 -14.30 6.52
N ASN A 95 -17.91 -14.38 5.24
CA ASN A 95 -19.27 -14.02 4.87
C ASN A 95 -20.30 -14.96 5.54
N LYS A 96 -21.58 -14.52 5.62
CA LYS A 96 -22.68 -15.27 6.26
C LYS A 96 -22.91 -16.68 5.72
N VAL A 97 -22.43 -16.99 4.52
CA VAL A 97 -22.63 -18.28 3.83
C VAL A 97 -21.53 -19.29 4.19
N ARG A 98 -20.40 -18.84 4.77
CA ARG A 98 -19.25 -19.70 5.08
C ARG A 98 -19.18 -20.04 6.58
N SER A 99 -19.88 -21.09 6.98
CA SER A 99 -19.98 -21.55 8.38
C SER A 99 -18.80 -22.40 8.88
N ARG A 100 -17.90 -22.86 8.00
CA ARG A 100 -16.81 -23.82 8.33
C ARG A 100 -15.38 -23.26 8.24
N ILE A 101 -15.19 -21.94 8.38
CA ILE A 101 -13.84 -21.37 8.42
C ILE A 101 -13.23 -21.52 9.82
N THR A 102 -12.05 -22.12 9.90
CA THR A 102 -11.22 -22.18 11.11
C THR A 102 -10.32 -20.94 11.18
N ASN A 103 -9.63 -20.74 12.30
CA ASN A 103 -8.68 -19.62 12.40
C ASN A 103 -7.45 -19.82 11.47
N LYS A 104 -6.99 -21.05 11.27
CA LYS A 104 -5.81 -21.36 10.43
C LYS A 104 -6.02 -21.05 8.95
N ASN A 105 -7.16 -21.47 8.40
CA ASN A 105 -7.50 -21.17 6.98
C ASN A 105 -7.90 -19.70 6.80
N LEU A 106 -8.50 -19.04 7.81
CA LEU A 106 -8.72 -17.60 7.77
C LEU A 106 -7.40 -16.82 7.68
N GLU A 107 -6.43 -17.14 8.53
CA GLU A 107 -5.10 -16.52 8.51
C GLU A 107 -4.41 -16.72 7.16
N SER A 108 -4.48 -17.93 6.61
CA SER A 108 -3.91 -18.25 5.30
C SER A 108 -4.57 -17.43 4.18
N CYS A 109 -5.90 -17.31 4.19
CA CYS A 109 -6.62 -16.49 3.22
C CYS A 109 -6.30 -14.99 3.37
N LEU A 110 -6.15 -14.49 4.59
CA LEU A 110 -5.74 -13.10 4.84
C LEU A 110 -4.34 -12.86 4.28
N LYS A 111 -3.36 -13.71 4.59
CA LYS A 111 -1.99 -13.63 4.06
C LYS A 111 -1.99 -13.61 2.53
N LEU A 112 -2.78 -14.46 1.87
CA LEU A 112 -2.91 -14.48 0.42
C LEU A 112 -3.49 -13.17 -0.17
N LYS A 113 -4.39 -12.49 0.56
CA LYS A 113 -5.03 -11.26 0.09
C LYS A 113 -4.22 -10.00 0.39
N THR A 114 -3.50 -9.96 1.51
CA THR A 114 -2.82 -8.75 1.99
C THR A 114 -1.33 -8.71 1.63
N THR A 115 -0.75 -9.83 1.19
CA THR A 115 0.67 -9.89 0.81
C THR A 115 0.84 -10.08 -0.70
N SER A 116 2.06 -9.86 -1.19
CA SER A 116 2.44 -10.16 -2.57
C SER A 116 2.74 -11.65 -2.82
N TYR A 117 2.50 -12.51 -1.83
CA TYR A 117 2.76 -13.95 -1.94
C TYR A 117 1.96 -14.56 -3.09
N LYS A 118 2.68 -15.18 -4.03
CA LYS A 118 2.09 -15.92 -5.15
C LYS A 118 2.31 -17.40 -4.88
N PRO A 119 1.26 -18.16 -4.52
CA PRO A 119 1.38 -19.60 -4.36
C PRO A 119 1.72 -20.26 -5.70
N ASP A 120 2.56 -21.29 -5.67
CA ASP A 120 2.84 -22.13 -6.84
C ASP A 120 1.64 -23.03 -7.11
N LEU A 121 0.76 -22.56 -7.98
CA LEU A 121 -0.48 -23.25 -8.34
C LEU A 121 -0.22 -24.58 -9.06
N ILE A 122 0.89 -24.70 -9.80
CA ILE A 122 1.24 -25.92 -10.56
C ILE A 122 1.70 -27.01 -9.59
N LYS A 123 2.49 -26.64 -8.59
CA LYS A 123 2.89 -27.58 -7.54
C LYS A 123 1.69 -27.99 -6.69
N LEU A 124 0.88 -27.02 -6.26
CA LEU A 124 -0.31 -27.28 -5.45
C LEU A 124 -1.33 -28.17 -6.16
N SER A 125 -1.52 -28.01 -7.48
CA SER A 125 -2.49 -28.84 -8.23
C SER A 125 -2.05 -30.30 -8.34
N LYS A 126 -0.74 -30.56 -8.42
CA LYS A 126 -0.19 -31.93 -8.46
C LYS A 126 -0.31 -32.65 -7.12
N ASP A 127 -0.20 -31.91 -6.02
CA ASP A 127 -0.29 -32.44 -4.65
C ASP A 127 -1.75 -32.62 -4.17
N MET A 128 -2.73 -32.07 -4.91
CA MET A 128 -4.15 -32.11 -4.53
C MET A 128 -4.81 -33.39 -5.07
N GLN A 129 -5.21 -34.29 -4.17
CA GLN A 129 -5.98 -35.49 -4.54
C GLN A 129 -7.41 -35.08 -4.94
N SER A 130 -7.74 -35.16 -6.23
CA SER A 130 -9.08 -34.83 -6.72
C SER A 130 -10.09 -35.87 -6.22
N GLN A 131 -10.98 -35.46 -5.32
CA GLN A 131 -12.19 -36.24 -5.01
C GLN A 131 -13.23 -35.90 -6.09
N CYS A 132 -13.55 -36.86 -6.95
CA CYS A 132 -14.72 -36.71 -7.83
C CYS A 132 -15.97 -36.64 -6.95
N SER A 133 -16.74 -35.56 -7.08
CA SER A 133 -18.10 -35.50 -6.54
C SER A 133 -18.98 -36.52 -7.27
N HIS A 134 -19.72 -37.32 -6.51
CA HIS A 134 -20.77 -38.20 -7.03
C HIS A 134 -21.98 -37.41 -7.54
#